data_AF-A0A7Y2GGK3-F1
#
_entry.id   AF-A0A7Y2GGK3-F1
#
_cell.length_a   1.000
_cell.length_b   1.000
_cell.length_c   1.000
_cell.angle_alpha   90.00
_cell.angle_beta   90.00
_cell.angle_gamma   90.00
#
_symmetry.space_group_name_H-M   'P 1'
#
loop_
_entity.id
_entity.type
_entity.pdbx_description
1 polymer ?
#
loop_
_entity_poly.entity_id
_entity_poly.type
_entity_poly.pdbx_seq_one_letter_code
_entity_poly.pdbx_strand_id
1 'polypeptide(L)'
;MLVFQRISAILLLFAIVGLFVGCGDDEARLRSDSEAAAFFNKAANKVGKQQKLTPEEFEELKKLYSVYPNSEAVTVLYEKALLLRKDWPLLIAFYKSDPTFESNPVARKSLAKIYVRAGMYEDGYKLASQFDFGSNSDMRRAAGISLFKLGKYPEAKKVFEAHKEKIEAEKSFDEMVFHGLIYFYEGENDKAIEILEKVIDINPADIKANNALARIYSSSGEKEKANEATKRLQESYDILTETEQVKIRRVERLYQLQDHFKAKRYEEVIVLGKQLLPDIQGPNKITIYRYLYEAYQATGKAKEAREILETINQLQKK
;
A
#
# COMPACT_ATOMS: atom_id res chain seq x y z
N MET A 1 -8.17 33.07 -2.88
CA MET A 1 -9.39 33.31 -2.09
C MET A 1 -10.33 32.15 -2.35
N LEU A 2 -10.89 31.53 -1.30
CA LEU A 2 -11.60 30.21 -1.26
C LEU A 2 -10.72 28.98 -1.02
N VAL A 3 -9.91 29.06 0.05
CA VAL A 3 -9.64 27.93 0.95
C VAL A 3 -10.65 28.06 2.11
N PHE A 4 -11.10 26.95 2.69
CA PHE A 4 -12.09 26.81 3.80
C PHE A 4 -13.55 26.59 3.41
N GLN A 5 -13.90 25.36 3.02
CA GLN A 5 -15.19 24.74 3.38
C GLN A 5 -15.10 23.20 3.31
N ARG A 6 -14.48 22.53 4.28
CA ARG A 6 -14.71 21.08 4.56
C ARG A 6 -14.45 20.76 6.04
N ILE A 7 -15.22 21.38 6.94
CA ILE A 7 -15.32 20.95 8.36
C ILE A 7 -16.74 20.43 8.71
N SER A 8 -17.71 20.47 7.80
CA SER A 8 -19.12 20.19 8.14
C SER A 8 -19.67 18.80 7.79
N ALA A 9 -18.85 17.77 7.50
CA ALA A 9 -19.39 16.45 7.14
C ALA A 9 -19.69 15.53 8.36
N ILE A 10 -19.02 15.72 9.50
CA ILE A 10 -19.17 14.82 10.66
C ILE A 10 -20.37 15.22 11.54
N LEU A 11 -20.70 16.51 11.62
CA LEU A 11 -21.92 16.98 12.30
C LEU A 11 -23.19 16.77 11.45
N LEU A 12 -23.06 16.69 10.13
CA LEU A 12 -24.20 16.41 9.24
C LEU A 12 -24.68 14.94 9.29
N LEU A 13 -23.87 14.03 9.82
CA LEU A 13 -24.23 12.62 9.95
C LEU A 13 -25.35 12.38 10.99
N PHE A 14 -25.57 13.32 11.91
CA PHE A 14 -26.75 13.30 12.79
C PHE A 14 -27.98 13.99 12.19
N ALA A 15 -27.83 14.80 11.13
CA ALA A 15 -28.91 15.64 10.61
C ALA A 15 -29.51 15.19 9.27
N ILE A 16 -28.86 14.29 8.51
CA ILE A 16 -29.37 13.82 7.20
C ILE A 16 -29.89 12.36 7.22
N VAL A 17 -29.63 11.57 8.26
CA VAL A 17 -30.09 10.17 8.34
C VAL A 17 -31.51 10.08 8.93
N GLY A 18 -32.45 10.80 8.32
CA GLY A 18 -33.87 10.74 8.66
C GLY A 18 -34.69 9.79 7.79
N LEU A 19 -34.14 9.20 6.72
CA LEU A 19 -34.97 8.59 5.67
C LEU A 19 -34.42 7.33 4.98
N PHE A 20 -33.50 6.59 5.57
CA PHE A 20 -33.19 5.23 5.10
C PHE A 20 -33.31 4.20 6.22
N VAL A 21 -34.15 3.20 5.92
CA VAL A 21 -34.47 1.98 6.66
C VAL A 21 -33.28 1.43 7.45
N GLY A 22 -33.43 1.37 8.78
CA GLY A 22 -32.54 0.62 9.67
C GLY A 22 -31.61 1.43 10.58
N CYS A 23 -32.11 2.32 11.43
CA CYS A 23 -31.37 2.62 12.66
C CYS A 23 -31.42 1.36 13.53
N GLY A 24 -30.28 0.68 13.71
CA GLY A 24 -30.19 -0.43 14.63
C GLY A 24 -30.43 0.04 16.05
N ASP A 25 -30.87 -0.88 16.92
CA ASP A 25 -31.03 -0.61 18.36
C ASP A 25 -29.74 -0.04 18.98
N ASP A 26 -28.58 -0.37 18.41
CA ASP A 26 -27.27 0.07 18.89
C ASP A 26 -27.01 1.57 18.70
N GLU A 27 -27.54 2.22 17.65
CA GLU A 27 -27.46 3.69 17.50
C GLU A 27 -28.17 4.41 18.65
N ALA A 28 -29.37 3.94 19.00
CA ALA A 28 -30.15 4.52 20.09
C ALA A 28 -29.50 4.24 21.44
N ARG A 29 -29.03 3.00 21.66
CA ARG A 29 -28.31 2.60 22.88
C ARG A 29 -27.04 3.43 23.07
N LEU A 30 -26.23 3.60 22.02
CA LEU A 30 -25.02 4.42 22.06
C LEU A 30 -25.33 5.87 22.45
N ARG A 31 -26.41 6.47 21.92
CA ARG A 31 -26.81 7.84 22.28
C ARG A 31 -27.27 7.96 23.74
N SER A 32 -27.87 6.91 24.29
CA SER A 32 -28.33 6.89 25.68
C SER A 32 -27.23 6.63 26.71
N ASP A 33 -26.13 6.00 26.30
CA ASP A 33 -24.93 5.79 27.11
C ASP A 33 -24.01 7.01 27.00
N SER A 34 -24.10 7.91 27.99
CA SER A 34 -23.36 9.18 27.98
C SER A 34 -21.85 9.00 27.96
N GLU A 35 -21.32 7.95 28.60
CA GLU A 35 -19.88 7.69 28.65
C GLU A 35 -19.39 7.16 27.30
N ALA A 36 -20.09 6.17 26.74
CA ALA A 36 -19.78 5.62 25.42
C ALA A 36 -19.89 6.69 24.32
N ALA A 37 -20.92 7.52 24.34
CA ALA A 37 -21.09 8.63 23.39
C ALA A 37 -19.98 9.67 23.51
N ALA A 38 -19.57 10.02 24.74
CA ALA A 38 -18.48 10.97 24.96
C ALA A 38 -17.14 10.43 24.42
N PHE A 39 -16.84 9.17 24.71
CA PHE A 39 -15.64 8.51 24.18
C PHE A 39 -15.68 8.42 22.64
N PHE A 40 -16.80 7.96 22.06
CA PHE A 40 -17.00 7.87 20.62
C PHE A 40 -16.69 9.20 19.93
N ASN A 41 -17.26 10.30 20.41
CA ASN A 41 -17.05 11.63 19.83
C ASN A 41 -15.59 12.09 19.91
N LYS A 42 -14.92 11.84 21.05
CA LYS A 42 -13.49 12.14 21.23
C LYS A 42 -12.63 11.35 20.24
N ALA A 43 -12.86 10.04 20.14
CA ALA A 43 -12.14 9.16 19.23
C ALA A 43 -12.40 9.52 17.76
N ALA A 44 -13.66 9.77 17.39
CA ALA A 44 -14.06 10.19 16.05
C ALA A 44 -13.40 11.51 15.62
N ASN A 45 -13.30 12.49 16.53
CA ASN A 45 -12.60 13.74 16.25
C ASN A 45 -11.10 13.53 15.97
N LYS A 46 -10.42 12.71 16.78
CA LYS A 46 -9.00 12.38 16.56
C LYS A 46 -8.79 11.65 15.23
N VAL A 47 -9.53 10.57 15.00
CA VAL A 47 -9.45 9.76 13.79
C VAL A 47 -9.82 10.58 12.54
N GLY A 48 -10.83 11.45 12.65
CA GLY A 48 -11.22 12.39 11.58
C GLY A 48 -10.08 13.34 11.18
N LYS A 49 -9.26 13.76 12.16
CA LYS A 49 -8.03 14.55 11.95
C LYS A 49 -6.82 13.69 11.54
N GLN A 50 -7.03 12.43 11.16
CA GLN A 50 -5.98 11.45 10.81
C GLN A 50 -5.01 11.15 11.95
N GLN A 51 -5.39 11.44 13.20
CA GLN A 51 -4.57 11.16 14.37
C GLN A 51 -4.80 9.72 14.84
N LYS A 52 -3.71 9.00 15.10
CA LYS A 52 -3.79 7.66 15.70
C LYS A 52 -4.25 7.78 17.15
N LEU A 53 -5.15 6.88 17.54
CA LEU A 53 -5.49 6.68 18.95
C LEU A 53 -4.29 6.08 19.69
N THR A 54 -4.13 6.43 20.97
CA THR A 54 -3.15 5.76 21.84
C THR A 54 -3.52 4.27 21.98
N PRO A 55 -2.59 3.40 22.44
CA PRO A 55 -2.92 2.00 22.71
C PRO A 55 -4.16 1.82 23.61
N GLU A 56 -4.26 2.63 24.67
CA GLU A 56 -5.37 2.59 25.64
C GLU A 56 -6.69 3.02 25.00
N GLU A 57 -6.68 4.14 24.27
CA GLU A 57 -7.85 4.63 23.53
C GLU A 57 -8.29 3.63 22.45
N PHE A 58 -7.35 2.91 21.84
CA PHE A 58 -7.70 1.89 20.86
C PHE A 58 -8.35 0.65 21.49
N GLU A 59 -7.89 0.21 22.66
CA GLU A 59 -8.53 -0.88 23.41
C GLU A 59 -9.94 -0.47 23.89
N GLU A 60 -10.12 0.78 24.30
CA GLU A 60 -11.43 1.32 24.64
C GLU A 60 -12.37 1.35 23.42
N LEU A 61 -11.88 1.74 22.24
CA LEU A 61 -12.65 1.68 20.99
C LEU A 61 -13.00 0.23 20.59
N LYS A 62 -12.09 -0.72 20.82
CA LYS A 62 -12.37 -2.14 20.59
C LYS A 62 -13.48 -2.66 21.50
N LYS A 63 -13.49 -2.25 22.78
CA LYS A 63 -14.60 -2.54 23.70
C LYS A 63 -15.90 -1.90 23.23
N LEU A 64 -15.86 -0.63 22.82
CA LEU A 64 -17.02 0.07 22.28
C LEU A 64 -17.62 -0.69 21.09
N TYR A 65 -16.79 -1.12 20.14
CA TYR A 65 -17.22 -1.94 19.00
C TYR A 65 -17.84 -3.27 19.43
N SER A 66 -17.31 -3.93 20.47
CA SER A 66 -17.89 -5.18 20.98
C SER A 66 -19.25 -5.00 21.67
N VAL A 67 -19.53 -3.83 22.25
CA VAL A 67 -20.81 -3.52 22.93
C VAL A 67 -21.88 -3.07 21.93
N TYR A 68 -21.47 -2.38 20.87
CA TYR A 68 -22.32 -1.81 19.82
C TYR A 68 -21.97 -2.35 18.42
N PRO A 69 -21.94 -3.68 18.21
CA PRO A 69 -21.44 -4.30 16.99
C PRO A 69 -22.30 -4.00 15.75
N ASN A 70 -23.57 -3.64 15.94
CA ASN A 70 -24.45 -3.29 14.82
C ASN A 70 -24.49 -1.79 14.56
N SER A 71 -23.76 -0.97 15.35
CA SER A 71 -23.72 0.46 15.07
C SER A 71 -22.83 0.76 13.86
N GLU A 72 -23.41 1.33 12.81
CA GLU A 72 -22.67 1.72 11.61
C GLU A 72 -21.60 2.75 11.95
N ALA A 73 -21.94 3.72 12.81
CA ALA A 73 -21.04 4.79 13.24
C ALA A 73 -19.79 4.24 13.96
N VAL A 74 -19.99 3.31 14.89
CA VAL A 74 -18.89 2.66 15.64
C VAL A 74 -18.06 1.78 14.72
N THR A 75 -18.71 1.01 13.85
CA THR A 75 -18.08 0.14 12.86
C THR A 75 -17.14 0.93 11.94
N VAL A 76 -17.63 2.04 11.35
CA VAL A 76 -16.84 2.92 10.49
C VAL A 76 -15.68 3.58 11.25
N LEU A 77 -15.91 3.99 12.51
CA LEU A 77 -14.84 4.55 13.34
C LEU A 77 -13.74 3.51 13.62
N TYR A 78 -14.14 2.29 13.97
CA TYR A 78 -13.22 1.19 14.26
C TYR A 78 -12.38 0.82 13.03
N GLU A 79 -13.01 0.68 11.86
CA GLU A 79 -12.33 0.43 10.60
C GLU A 79 -11.29 1.53 10.28
N LYS A 80 -11.67 2.81 10.41
CA LYS A 80 -10.76 3.93 10.18
C LYS A 80 -9.59 3.93 11.17
N ALA A 81 -9.83 3.61 12.44
CA ALA A 81 -8.78 3.51 13.44
C ALA A 81 -7.79 2.38 13.10
N LEU A 82 -8.28 1.22 12.65
CA LEU A 82 -7.46 0.11 12.17
C LEU A 82 -6.60 0.51 10.96
N LEU A 83 -7.19 1.20 9.98
CA LEU A 83 -6.49 1.73 8.81
C LEU A 83 -5.37 2.71 9.17
N LEU A 84 -5.64 3.67 10.07
CA LEU A 84 -4.64 4.64 10.54
C LEU A 84 -3.48 3.96 11.26
N ARG A 85 -3.79 2.95 12.09
CA ARG A 85 -2.79 2.16 12.80
C ARG A 85 -2.03 1.21 11.88
N LYS A 86 -2.58 0.89 10.71
CA LYS A 86 -2.07 -0.10 9.75
C LYS A 86 -2.02 -1.51 10.36
N ASP A 87 -3.01 -1.81 11.20
CA ASP A 87 -3.17 -3.13 11.78
C ASP A 87 -3.84 -4.07 10.75
N TRP A 88 -3.06 -4.46 9.74
CA TRP A 88 -3.57 -5.23 8.61
C TRP A 88 -4.21 -6.56 9.01
N PRO A 89 -3.62 -7.38 9.91
CA PRO A 89 -4.23 -8.64 10.32
C PRO A 89 -5.62 -8.44 10.94
N LEU A 90 -5.74 -7.49 11.87
CA LEU A 90 -7.02 -7.24 12.54
C LEU A 90 -8.04 -6.62 11.59
N LEU A 91 -7.63 -5.75 10.67
CA LEU A 91 -8.50 -5.19 9.64
C LEU A 91 -9.00 -6.24 8.66
N ILE A 92 -8.16 -7.18 8.24
CA ILE A 92 -8.57 -8.29 7.37
C ILE A 92 -9.55 -9.20 8.11
N ALA A 93 -9.29 -9.52 9.37
CA ALA A 93 -10.20 -10.32 10.20
C ALA A 93 -11.56 -9.63 10.38
N PHE A 94 -11.57 -8.32 10.63
CA PHE A 94 -12.77 -7.49 10.71
C PHE A 94 -13.65 -7.65 9.46
N TYR A 95 -13.08 -7.46 8.27
CA TYR A 95 -13.82 -7.62 7.00
C TYR A 95 -14.32 -9.05 6.78
N LYS A 96 -13.52 -10.07 7.10
CA LYS A 96 -13.92 -11.48 6.92
C LYS A 96 -14.94 -11.98 7.94
N SER A 97 -15.07 -11.30 9.08
CA SER A 97 -16.03 -11.66 10.12
C SER A 97 -17.46 -11.19 9.83
N ASP A 98 -17.63 -10.24 8.89
CA ASP A 98 -18.94 -9.78 8.43
C ASP A 98 -19.66 -10.92 7.67
N PRO A 99 -20.81 -11.43 8.16
CA PRO A 99 -21.55 -12.50 7.49
C PRO A 99 -22.02 -12.14 6.07
N THR A 100 -22.13 -10.84 5.76
CA THR A 100 -22.55 -10.35 4.44
C THR A 100 -21.39 -10.19 3.47
N PHE A 101 -20.14 -10.38 3.92
CA PHE A 101 -18.91 -10.09 3.18
C PHE A 101 -18.93 -10.65 1.75
N GLU A 102 -19.28 -11.93 1.58
CA GLU A 102 -19.29 -12.58 0.27
C GLU A 102 -20.24 -11.90 -0.73
N SER A 103 -21.40 -11.46 -0.25
CA SER A 103 -22.41 -10.75 -1.04
C SER A 103 -22.16 -9.24 -1.15
N ASN A 104 -21.24 -8.67 -0.37
CA ASN A 104 -21.01 -7.23 -0.28
C ASN A 104 -19.85 -6.78 -1.19
N PRO A 105 -20.12 -6.22 -2.38
CA PRO A 105 -19.08 -5.82 -3.32
C PRO A 105 -18.25 -4.65 -2.80
N VAL A 106 -18.81 -3.76 -1.98
CA VAL A 106 -18.07 -2.63 -1.40
C VAL A 106 -17.01 -3.14 -0.43
N ALA A 107 -17.40 -4.04 0.47
CA ALA A 107 -16.49 -4.64 1.43
C ALA A 107 -15.36 -5.43 0.75
N ARG A 108 -15.69 -6.23 -0.26
CA ARG A 108 -14.72 -7.00 -1.05
C ARG A 108 -13.74 -6.10 -1.80
N LYS A 109 -14.20 -5.00 -2.42
CA LYS A 109 -13.32 -4.01 -3.06
C LYS A 109 -12.40 -3.34 -2.05
N SER A 110 -12.91 -2.97 -0.87
CA SER A 110 -12.08 -2.41 0.20
C SER A 110 -11.01 -3.40 0.66
N LEU A 111 -11.39 -4.66 0.88
CA LEU A 111 -10.44 -5.70 1.29
C LEU A 111 -9.36 -5.97 0.24
N ALA A 112 -9.70 -5.97 -1.06
CA ALA A 112 -8.71 -6.12 -2.13
C ALA A 112 -7.63 -5.02 -2.06
N LYS A 113 -8.04 -3.76 -1.84
CA LYS A 113 -7.11 -2.64 -1.64
C LYS A 113 -6.28 -2.79 -0.37
N ILE A 114 -6.87 -3.30 0.71
CA ILE A 114 -6.18 -3.57 1.97
C ILE A 114 -5.12 -4.65 1.78
N TYR A 115 -5.42 -5.73 1.06
CA TYR A 115 -4.45 -6.79 0.75
C TYR A 115 -3.21 -6.24 0.03
N VAL A 116 -3.41 -5.38 -0.98
CA VAL A 116 -2.29 -4.71 -1.68
C VAL A 116 -1.45 -3.89 -0.70
N ARG A 117 -2.09 -3.09 0.18
CA ARG A 117 -1.39 -2.27 1.18
C ARG A 117 -0.68 -3.09 2.25
N ALA A 118 -1.20 -4.27 2.58
CA ALA A 118 -0.62 -5.23 3.52
C ALA A 118 0.53 -6.04 2.90
N GLY A 119 0.75 -5.94 1.59
CA GLY A 119 1.73 -6.74 0.86
C GLY A 119 1.26 -8.17 0.55
N MET A 120 -0.01 -8.47 0.75
CA MET A 120 -0.65 -9.76 0.43
C MET A 120 -1.12 -9.74 -1.03
N TYR A 121 -0.16 -9.68 -1.96
CA TYR A 121 -0.46 -9.38 -3.36
C TYR A 121 -1.27 -10.48 -4.06
N GLU A 122 -1.07 -11.75 -3.70
CA GLU A 122 -1.83 -12.88 -4.25
C GLU A 122 -3.31 -12.77 -3.91
N ASP A 123 -3.65 -12.55 -2.64
CA ASP A 123 -5.03 -12.34 -2.18
C ASP A 123 -5.63 -11.06 -2.78
N GLY A 124 -4.83 -10.00 -2.86
CA GLY A 124 -5.23 -8.74 -3.50
C GLY A 124 -5.63 -8.93 -4.96
N TYR A 125 -4.83 -9.69 -5.73
CA TYR A 125 -5.15 -10.01 -7.12
C TYR A 125 -6.36 -10.94 -7.23
N LYS A 126 -6.40 -12.01 -6.41
CA LYS A 126 -7.50 -12.99 -6.42
C LYS A 126 -8.84 -12.32 -6.16
N LEU A 127 -8.90 -11.36 -5.24
CA LEU A 127 -10.14 -10.66 -4.92
C LEU A 127 -10.47 -9.58 -5.95
N ALA A 128 -9.47 -8.79 -6.39
CA ALA A 128 -9.67 -7.73 -7.39
C ALA A 128 -10.13 -8.28 -8.74
N SER A 129 -9.60 -9.43 -9.18
CA SER A 129 -9.92 -10.06 -10.47
C SER A 129 -11.34 -10.63 -10.57
N GLN A 130 -12.12 -10.59 -9.49
CA GLN A 130 -13.54 -10.95 -9.49
C GLN A 130 -14.44 -9.80 -9.94
N PHE A 131 -13.88 -8.62 -10.17
CA PHE A 131 -14.60 -7.42 -10.62
C PHE A 131 -14.22 -7.05 -12.04
N ASP A 132 -15.16 -6.46 -12.76
CA ASP A 132 -14.89 -5.88 -14.07
C ASP A 132 -13.96 -4.65 -13.94
N PHE A 133 -12.77 -4.72 -14.54
CA PHE A 133 -11.76 -3.67 -14.52
C PHE A 133 -12.16 -2.44 -15.34
N GLY A 134 -13.07 -2.60 -16.31
CA GLY A 134 -13.61 -1.50 -17.10
C GLY A 134 -14.39 -0.53 -16.23
N SER A 135 -15.33 -1.03 -15.44
CA SER A 135 -16.15 -0.24 -14.52
C SER A 135 -15.51 0.04 -13.16
N ASN A 136 -14.41 -0.63 -12.80
CA ASN A 136 -13.77 -0.52 -11.48
C ASN A 136 -12.26 -0.23 -11.58
N SER A 137 -11.90 1.04 -11.78
CA SER A 137 -10.50 1.49 -11.85
C SER A 137 -9.70 1.15 -10.60
N ASP A 138 -10.31 1.23 -9.41
CA ASP A 138 -9.67 0.80 -8.16
C ASP A 138 -9.28 -0.68 -8.15
N MET A 139 -10.11 -1.55 -8.73
CA MET A 139 -9.84 -3.00 -8.81
C MET A 139 -8.80 -3.31 -9.87
N ARG A 140 -8.87 -2.63 -11.01
CA ARG A 140 -7.83 -2.68 -12.05
C ARG A 140 -6.47 -2.29 -11.46
N ARG A 141 -6.40 -1.17 -10.74
CA ARG A 141 -5.19 -0.72 -10.04
C ARG A 141 -4.70 -1.75 -9.02
N ALA A 142 -5.59 -2.27 -8.17
CA ALA A 142 -5.23 -3.27 -7.16
C ALA A 142 -4.65 -4.54 -7.82
N ALA A 143 -5.31 -5.05 -8.86
CA ALA A 143 -4.86 -6.22 -9.61
C ALA A 143 -3.50 -5.98 -10.29
N GLY A 144 -3.35 -4.86 -11.02
CA GLY A 144 -2.12 -4.53 -11.73
C GLY A 144 -0.93 -4.34 -10.79
N ILE A 145 -1.11 -3.64 -9.66
CA ILE A 145 -0.07 -3.48 -8.64
C ILE A 145 0.29 -4.83 -8.02
N SER A 146 -0.71 -5.65 -7.68
CA SER A 146 -0.47 -6.98 -7.13
C SER A 146 0.37 -7.84 -8.08
N LEU A 147 -0.01 -7.93 -9.36
CA LEU A 147 0.72 -8.72 -10.35
C LEU A 147 2.14 -8.19 -10.55
N PHE A 148 2.31 -6.87 -10.65
CA PHE A 148 3.63 -6.23 -10.72
C PHE A 148 4.51 -6.60 -9.52
N LYS A 149 3.96 -6.52 -8.29
CA LYS A 149 4.71 -6.85 -7.07
C LYS A 149 5.02 -8.34 -6.93
N LEU A 150 4.24 -9.20 -7.58
CA LEU A 150 4.53 -10.63 -7.72
C LEU A 150 5.54 -10.94 -8.85
N GLY A 151 5.99 -9.94 -9.61
CA GLY A 151 6.87 -10.12 -10.76
C GLY A 151 6.18 -10.73 -12.00
N LYS A 152 4.85 -10.79 -11.99
CA LYS A 152 4.01 -11.28 -13.10
C LYS A 152 3.76 -10.16 -14.10
N TYR A 153 4.83 -9.66 -14.69
CA TYR A 153 4.79 -8.49 -15.58
C TYR A 153 3.97 -8.72 -16.85
N PRO A 154 4.01 -9.89 -17.53
CA PRO A 154 3.16 -10.13 -18.70
C PRO A 154 1.66 -10.07 -18.38
N GLU A 155 1.25 -10.61 -17.23
CA GLU A 155 -0.15 -10.53 -16.78
C GLU A 155 -0.52 -9.12 -16.35
N ALA A 156 0.36 -8.43 -15.62
CA ALA A 156 0.14 -7.03 -15.24
C ALA A 156 0.00 -6.12 -16.47
N LYS A 157 0.82 -6.35 -17.49
CA LYS A 157 0.76 -5.66 -18.79
C LYS A 157 -0.59 -5.84 -19.44
N LYS A 158 -1.11 -7.07 -19.52
CA LYS A 158 -2.45 -7.34 -20.09
C LYS A 158 -3.55 -6.55 -19.37
N VAL A 159 -3.50 -6.43 -18.05
CA VAL A 159 -4.49 -5.69 -17.25
C VAL A 159 -4.52 -4.21 -17.65
N PHE A 160 -3.36 -3.55 -17.71
CA PHE A 160 -3.30 -2.12 -18.04
C PHE A 160 -3.48 -1.83 -19.53
N GLU A 161 -2.89 -2.63 -20.43
CA GLU A 161 -3.04 -2.46 -21.88
C GLU A 161 -4.49 -2.53 -22.34
N ALA A 162 -5.27 -3.47 -21.79
CA ALA A 162 -6.69 -3.60 -22.11
C ALA A 162 -7.52 -2.36 -21.76
N HIS A 163 -6.98 -1.44 -20.95
CA HIS A 163 -7.66 -0.24 -20.46
C HIS A 163 -6.85 1.04 -20.68
N LYS A 164 -5.82 1.02 -21.55
CA LYS A 164 -4.87 2.13 -21.71
C LYS A 164 -5.54 3.46 -22.03
N GLU A 165 -6.50 3.47 -22.96
CA GLU A 165 -7.21 4.67 -23.39
C GLU A 165 -8.00 5.29 -22.24
N LYS A 166 -8.59 4.42 -21.39
CA LYS A 166 -9.32 4.84 -20.21
C LYS A 166 -8.39 5.37 -19.13
N ILE A 167 -7.26 4.71 -18.90
CA ILE A 167 -6.24 5.14 -17.93
C ILE A 167 -5.69 6.52 -18.31
N GLU A 168 -5.41 6.75 -19.59
CA GLU A 168 -4.94 8.03 -20.12
C GLU A 168 -6.03 9.11 -20.02
N ALA A 169 -7.28 8.80 -20.40
CA ALA A 169 -8.41 9.74 -20.29
C ALA A 169 -8.73 10.13 -18.84
N GLU A 170 -8.63 9.17 -17.91
CA GLU A 170 -8.78 9.39 -16.47
C GLU A 170 -7.57 10.11 -15.86
N LYS A 171 -6.47 10.28 -16.62
CA LYS A 171 -5.16 10.74 -16.14
C LYS A 171 -4.77 10.02 -14.85
N SER A 172 -4.99 8.71 -14.82
CA SER A 172 -4.76 7.91 -13.61
C SER A 172 -3.27 7.71 -13.39
N PHE A 173 -2.67 8.72 -12.80
CA PHE A 173 -1.23 8.85 -12.62
C PHE A 173 -0.57 7.60 -12.02
N ASP A 174 -1.13 7.04 -10.94
CA ASP A 174 -0.58 5.82 -10.31
C ASP A 174 -0.59 4.62 -11.28
N GLU A 175 -1.66 4.46 -12.07
CA GLU A 175 -1.76 3.35 -13.03
C GLU A 175 -0.77 3.55 -14.19
N MET A 176 -0.62 4.78 -14.69
CA MET A 176 0.36 5.13 -15.74
C MET A 176 1.80 4.85 -15.29
N VAL A 177 2.16 5.20 -14.05
CA VAL A 177 3.48 4.87 -13.47
C VAL A 177 3.71 3.37 -13.51
N PHE A 178 2.78 2.55 -12.98
CA PHE A 178 2.96 1.10 -12.98
C PHE A 178 2.99 0.51 -14.39
N HIS A 179 2.22 1.06 -15.32
CA HIS A 179 2.21 0.63 -16.72
C HIS A 179 3.56 0.87 -17.40
N GLY A 180 4.14 2.06 -17.24
CA GLY A 180 5.49 2.37 -17.75
C GLY A 180 6.57 1.52 -17.09
N LEU A 181 6.48 1.29 -15.77
CA LEU A 181 7.39 0.39 -15.07
C LEU A 181 7.31 -1.05 -15.58
N ILE A 182 6.11 -1.57 -15.87
CA ILE A 182 5.95 -2.92 -16.41
C ILE A 182 6.69 -3.06 -17.73
N TYR A 183 6.57 -2.09 -18.64
CA TYR A 183 7.34 -2.08 -19.88
C TYR A 183 8.85 -2.05 -19.65
N PHE A 184 9.31 -1.25 -18.68
CA PHE A 184 10.72 -1.21 -18.30
C PHE A 184 11.23 -2.58 -17.82
N TYR A 185 10.48 -3.27 -16.95
CA TYR A 185 10.89 -4.58 -16.44
C TYR A 185 10.80 -5.70 -17.49
N GLU A 186 9.96 -5.55 -18.51
CA GLU A 186 9.90 -6.44 -19.68
C GLU A 186 10.98 -6.12 -20.74
N GLY A 187 11.76 -5.05 -20.54
CA GLY A 187 12.82 -4.61 -21.46
C GLY A 187 12.33 -3.83 -22.69
N GLU A 188 11.04 -3.49 -22.75
CA GLU A 188 10.44 -2.64 -23.79
C GLU A 188 10.66 -1.16 -23.48
N ASN A 189 11.93 -0.75 -23.47
CA ASN A 189 12.38 0.56 -23.02
C ASN A 189 11.73 1.74 -23.78
N ASP A 190 11.52 1.62 -25.09
CA ASP A 190 10.92 2.70 -25.89
C ASP A 190 9.50 3.04 -25.43
N LYS A 191 8.68 2.01 -25.16
CA LYS A 191 7.32 2.19 -24.64
C LYS A 191 7.31 2.64 -23.18
N ALA A 192 8.28 2.16 -22.40
CA ALA A 192 8.46 2.63 -21.03
C ALA A 192 8.76 4.13 -21.01
N ILE A 193 9.67 4.61 -21.87
CA ILE A 193 9.96 6.04 -22.01
C ILE A 193 8.69 6.81 -22.38
N GLU A 194 7.96 6.40 -23.42
CA GLU A 194 6.76 7.11 -23.88
C GLU A 194 5.74 7.32 -22.75
N ILE A 195 5.47 6.28 -21.96
CA ILE A 195 4.48 6.36 -20.87
C ILE A 195 5.05 7.14 -19.68
N LEU A 196 6.32 6.90 -19.31
CA LEU A 196 6.93 7.56 -18.16
C LEU A 196 7.18 9.05 -18.40
N GLU A 197 7.42 9.49 -19.64
CA GLU A 197 7.49 10.92 -19.96
C GLU A 197 6.13 11.61 -19.79
N LYS A 198 5.03 10.98 -20.24
CA LYS A 198 3.67 11.49 -19.96
C LYS A 198 3.40 11.58 -18.45
N VAL A 199 3.93 10.65 -17.65
CA VAL A 199 3.83 10.68 -16.20
C VAL A 199 4.58 11.89 -15.62
N ILE A 200 5.78 12.19 -16.12
CA ILE A 200 6.57 13.35 -15.70
C ILE A 200 5.94 14.68 -16.14
N ASP A 201 5.24 14.72 -17.28
CA ASP A 201 4.48 15.92 -17.69
C ASP A 201 3.35 16.25 -16.70
N ILE A 202 2.74 15.23 -16.07
CA ILE A 202 1.66 15.39 -15.09
C ILE A 202 2.23 15.67 -13.69
N ASN A 203 3.24 14.90 -13.29
CA ASN A 203 3.93 15.04 -12.00
C ASN A 203 5.44 14.95 -12.21
N PRO A 204 6.10 16.11 -12.39
CA PRO A 204 7.54 16.16 -12.62
C PRO A 204 8.38 15.54 -11.49
N ALA A 205 7.81 15.47 -10.28
CA ALA A 205 8.48 14.96 -9.09
C ALA A 205 8.21 13.46 -8.84
N ASP A 206 7.66 12.72 -9.81
CA ASP A 206 7.46 11.28 -9.61
C ASP A 206 8.80 10.54 -9.56
N ILE A 207 9.05 9.96 -8.39
CA ILE A 207 10.32 9.31 -8.09
C ILE A 207 10.46 8.01 -8.86
N LYS A 208 9.37 7.24 -9.02
CA LYS A 208 9.46 5.93 -9.70
C LYS A 208 9.74 6.12 -11.19
N ALA A 209 9.06 7.08 -11.81
CA ALA A 209 9.24 7.42 -13.21
C ALA A 209 10.63 8.02 -13.47
N ASN A 210 11.07 9.02 -12.69
CA ASN A 210 12.40 9.59 -12.86
C ASN A 210 13.51 8.55 -12.66
N ASN A 211 13.38 7.65 -11.67
CA ASN A 211 14.34 6.56 -11.46
C ASN A 211 14.38 5.59 -12.65
N ALA A 212 13.22 5.16 -13.14
CA ALA A 212 13.15 4.26 -14.30
C ALA A 212 13.72 4.93 -15.57
N LEU A 213 13.34 6.18 -15.87
CA LEU A 213 13.88 6.95 -16.99
C LEU A 213 15.40 7.12 -16.88
N ALA A 214 15.93 7.48 -15.70
CA ALA A 214 17.36 7.61 -15.49
C ALA A 214 18.10 6.29 -15.77
N ARG A 215 17.55 5.15 -15.35
CA ARG A 215 18.11 3.83 -15.63
C ARG A 215 18.07 3.48 -17.11
N ILE A 216 16.95 3.75 -17.78
CA ILE A 216 16.78 3.49 -19.21
C ILE A 216 17.80 4.32 -19.99
N TYR A 217 17.82 5.65 -19.79
CA TYR A 217 18.72 6.57 -20.49
C TYR A 217 20.20 6.30 -20.19
N SER A 218 20.53 5.91 -18.96
CA SER A 218 21.89 5.51 -18.62
C SER A 218 22.31 4.24 -19.36
N SER A 219 21.39 3.29 -19.56
CA SER A 219 21.68 2.04 -20.27
C SER A 219 21.72 2.19 -21.79
N SER A 220 20.99 3.17 -22.36
CA SER A 220 21.01 3.50 -23.79
C SER A 220 22.15 4.43 -24.19
N GLY A 221 22.91 4.96 -23.23
CA GLY A 221 24.02 5.89 -23.46
C GLY A 221 23.60 7.35 -23.64
N GLU A 222 22.32 7.68 -23.43
CA GLU A 222 21.77 9.03 -23.48
C GLU A 222 22.10 9.83 -22.22
N LYS A 223 23.38 10.21 -22.10
CA LYS A 223 23.96 10.77 -20.87
C LYS A 223 23.29 12.08 -20.44
N GLU A 224 22.93 12.98 -21.36
CA GLU A 224 22.26 14.23 -20.96
C GLU A 224 20.89 13.95 -20.31
N LYS A 225 20.06 13.11 -20.94
CA LYS A 225 18.73 12.77 -20.42
C LYS A 225 18.80 12.00 -19.10
N ALA A 226 19.78 11.09 -18.97
CA ALA A 226 20.02 10.38 -17.72
C ALA A 226 20.38 11.34 -16.57
N ASN A 227 21.23 12.33 -16.84
CA ASN A 227 21.59 13.35 -15.85
C ASN A 227 20.38 14.23 -15.49
N GLU A 228 19.55 14.59 -16.46
CA GLU A 228 18.34 15.38 -16.21
C GLU A 228 17.32 14.62 -15.34
N ALA A 229 17.04 13.35 -15.67
CA ALA A 229 16.16 12.51 -14.86
C ALA A 229 16.71 12.29 -13.44
N THR A 230 18.04 12.13 -13.30
CA THR A 230 18.70 12.02 -11.98
C THR A 230 18.59 13.31 -11.19
N LYS A 231 18.69 14.48 -11.84
CA LYS A 231 18.52 15.78 -11.20
C LYS A 231 17.09 15.95 -10.69
N ARG A 232 16.09 15.66 -11.51
CA ARG A 232 14.66 15.69 -11.11
C ARG A 232 14.38 14.73 -9.95
N LEU A 233 15.00 13.54 -9.98
CA LEU A 233 14.92 12.59 -8.88
C LEU A 233 15.48 13.17 -7.58
N GLN A 234 16.63 13.85 -7.62
CA GLN A 234 17.21 14.52 -6.46
C GLN A 234 16.31 15.65 -5.93
N GLU A 235 15.81 16.50 -6.83
CA GLU A 235 14.88 17.58 -6.46
C GLU A 235 13.59 17.02 -5.84
N SER A 236 13.09 15.88 -6.36
CA SER A 236 11.95 15.18 -5.78
C SER A 236 12.24 14.73 -4.35
N TYR A 237 13.46 14.27 -4.05
CA TYR A 237 13.87 13.92 -2.69
C TYR A 237 13.94 15.11 -1.74
N ASP A 238 14.40 16.26 -2.24
CA ASP A 238 14.57 17.47 -1.45
C ASP A 238 13.22 18.10 -1.05
N ILE A 239 12.17 17.86 -1.85
CA ILE A 239 10.79 18.32 -1.59
C ILE A 239 10.06 17.43 -0.57
N LEU A 240 10.50 16.20 -0.37
CA LEU A 240 9.82 15.24 0.51
C LEU A 240 10.07 15.54 1.98
N THR A 241 9.02 15.32 2.79
CA THR A 241 9.17 15.35 4.25
C THR A 241 10.17 14.29 4.70
N GLU A 242 10.86 14.52 5.83
CA GLU A 242 11.85 13.59 6.39
C GLU A 242 11.29 12.15 6.53
N THR A 243 10.01 12.02 6.86
CA THR A 243 9.29 10.74 6.96
C THR A 243 9.09 10.04 5.62
N GLU A 244 8.89 10.79 4.54
CA GLU A 244 8.73 10.25 3.19
C GLU A 244 10.08 9.85 2.59
N GLN A 245 11.12 10.66 2.82
CA GLN A 245 12.49 10.32 2.44
C GLN A 245 12.96 8.99 3.07
N VAL A 246 12.67 8.77 4.36
CA VAL A 246 13.01 7.50 5.03
C VAL A 246 12.30 6.31 4.38
N LYS A 247 11.03 6.45 4.00
CA LYS A 247 10.29 5.36 3.33
C LYS A 247 10.86 5.04 1.96
N ILE A 248 11.32 6.03 1.21
CA ILE A 248 11.84 5.79 -0.14
C ILE A 248 13.28 5.28 -0.12
N ARG A 249 14.16 5.83 0.74
CA ARG A 249 15.50 5.27 0.96
C ARG A 249 15.41 3.78 1.30
N ARG A 250 14.38 3.36 2.04
CA ARG A 250 14.11 1.95 2.30
C ARG A 250 13.74 1.17 1.04
N VAL A 251 12.90 1.70 0.17
CA VAL A 251 12.51 1.06 -1.11
C VAL A 251 13.70 0.94 -2.06
N GLU A 252 14.51 1.99 -2.22
CA GLU A 252 15.71 1.95 -3.05
C GLU A 252 16.73 0.94 -2.56
N ARG A 253 16.99 0.91 -1.25
CA ARG A 253 17.91 -0.08 -0.67
C ARG A 253 17.39 -1.52 -0.80
N LEU A 254 16.07 -1.73 -0.82
CA LEU A 254 15.48 -3.04 -1.14
C LEU A 254 15.73 -3.42 -2.61
N TYR A 255 15.58 -2.49 -3.56
CA TYR A 255 15.91 -2.73 -4.96
C TYR A 255 17.42 -2.99 -5.15
N GLN A 256 18.26 -2.20 -4.51
CA GLN A 256 19.72 -2.39 -4.52
C GLN A 256 20.10 -3.76 -3.96
N LEU A 257 19.48 -4.19 -2.85
CA LEU A 257 19.68 -5.53 -2.29
C LEU A 257 19.31 -6.63 -3.30
N GLN A 258 18.16 -6.48 -3.98
CA GLN A 258 17.72 -7.41 -5.01
C GLN A 258 18.70 -7.43 -6.20
N ASP A 259 19.23 -6.28 -6.62
CA ASP A 259 20.18 -6.17 -7.71
C ASP A 259 21.55 -6.78 -7.34
N HIS A 260 22.04 -6.61 -6.10
CA HIS A 260 23.22 -7.34 -5.61
C HIS A 260 23.00 -8.86 -5.60
N PHE A 261 21.82 -9.30 -5.17
CA PHE A 261 21.47 -10.72 -5.12
C PHE A 261 21.43 -11.35 -6.51
N LYS A 262 20.74 -10.71 -7.48
CA LYS A 262 20.71 -11.16 -8.88
C LYS A 262 22.09 -11.22 -9.51
N ALA A 263 22.97 -10.28 -9.15
CA ALA A 263 24.35 -10.23 -9.61
C ALA A 263 25.29 -11.21 -8.87
N LYS A 264 24.77 -12.05 -7.94
CA LYS A 264 25.55 -12.98 -7.10
C LYS A 264 26.65 -12.31 -6.26
N ARG A 265 26.47 -11.02 -5.94
CA ARG A 265 27.33 -10.23 -5.05
C ARG A 265 26.93 -10.49 -3.60
N TYR A 266 27.25 -11.69 -3.11
CA TYR A 266 26.70 -12.23 -1.87
C TYR A 266 27.20 -11.50 -0.62
N GLU A 267 28.44 -11.01 -0.62
CA GLU A 267 29.00 -10.21 0.45
C GLU A 267 28.22 -8.90 0.64
N GLU A 268 27.89 -8.21 -0.45
CA GLU A 268 27.09 -6.99 -0.45
C GLU A 268 25.64 -7.27 -0.03
N VAL A 269 25.08 -8.41 -0.43
CA VAL A 269 23.76 -8.87 0.05
C VAL A 269 23.76 -9.05 1.57
N ILE A 270 24.80 -9.67 2.12
CA ILE A 270 24.92 -9.88 3.58
C ILE A 270 24.97 -8.54 4.30
N VAL A 271 25.82 -7.61 3.85
CA VAL A 271 26.00 -6.30 4.50
C VAL A 271 24.69 -5.51 4.45
N LEU A 272 24.13 -5.32 3.25
CA LEU A 272 22.96 -4.47 3.07
C LEU A 272 21.70 -5.11 3.68
N GLY A 273 21.54 -6.42 3.56
CA GLY A 273 20.40 -7.15 4.14
C GLY A 273 20.35 -7.01 5.66
N LYS A 274 21.49 -7.14 6.35
CA LYS A 274 21.57 -6.93 7.81
C LYS A 274 21.22 -5.51 8.22
N GLN A 275 21.67 -4.52 7.46
CA GLN A 275 21.36 -3.12 7.74
C GLN A 275 19.88 -2.78 7.58
N LEU A 276 19.15 -3.50 6.70
CA LEU A 276 17.74 -3.24 6.44
C LEU A 276 16.79 -3.94 7.43
N LEU A 277 17.19 -5.07 8.01
CA LEU A 277 16.34 -5.88 8.90
C LEU A 277 15.71 -5.13 10.10
N PRO A 278 16.38 -4.17 10.78
CA PRO A 278 15.79 -3.46 11.91
C PRO A 278 14.53 -2.67 11.53
N ASP A 279 14.54 -2.07 10.34
CA ASP A 279 13.52 -1.12 9.92
C ASP A 279 12.39 -1.79 9.12
N ILE A 280 12.66 -2.93 8.48
CA ILE A 280 11.74 -3.61 7.57
C ILE A 280 10.79 -4.56 8.31
N GLN A 281 9.51 -4.53 7.92
CA GLN A 281 8.42 -5.31 8.51
C GLN A 281 7.64 -6.06 7.43
N GLY A 282 6.85 -7.05 7.85
CA GLY A 282 5.94 -7.79 6.97
C GLY A 282 6.66 -8.65 5.92
N PRO A 283 6.04 -8.88 4.74
CA PRO A 283 6.58 -9.79 3.72
C PRO A 283 8.00 -9.46 3.25
N ASN A 284 8.34 -8.16 3.15
CA ASN A 284 9.68 -7.72 2.77
C ASN A 284 10.76 -8.20 3.74
N LYS A 285 10.43 -8.38 5.03
CA LYS A 285 11.37 -8.89 6.03
C LYS A 285 11.74 -10.35 5.75
N ILE A 286 10.74 -11.17 5.39
CA ILE A 286 10.93 -12.57 5.02
C ILE A 286 11.78 -12.67 3.74
N THR A 287 11.52 -11.82 2.75
CA THR A 287 12.33 -11.77 1.51
C THR A 287 13.80 -11.47 1.80
N ILE A 288 14.10 -10.50 2.68
CA ILE A 288 15.49 -10.20 3.07
C ILE A 288 16.13 -11.40 3.76
N TYR A 289 15.43 -12.08 4.68
CA TYR A 289 15.96 -13.28 5.32
C TYR A 289 16.26 -14.40 4.31
N ARG A 290 15.43 -14.57 3.26
CA ARG A 290 15.72 -15.54 2.19
C ARG A 290 16.99 -15.19 1.43
N TYR A 291 17.16 -13.93 1.02
CA TYR A 291 18.38 -13.49 0.34
C TYR A 291 19.63 -13.68 1.24
N LEU A 292 19.52 -13.40 2.54
CA LEU A 292 20.59 -13.62 3.50
C LEU A 292 20.93 -15.09 3.68
N TYR A 293 19.93 -15.98 3.77
CA TYR A 293 20.14 -17.42 3.87
C TYR A 293 20.98 -17.94 2.70
N GLU A 294 20.56 -17.63 1.47
CA GLU A 294 21.25 -18.05 0.26
C GLU A 294 22.66 -17.44 0.16
N ALA A 295 22.82 -16.15 0.49
CA ALA A 295 24.12 -15.50 0.50
C ALA A 295 25.07 -16.10 1.55
N TYR A 296 24.57 -16.48 2.73
CA TYR A 296 25.37 -17.16 3.74
C TYR A 296 25.78 -18.57 3.33
N GLN A 297 24.90 -19.31 2.64
CA GLN A 297 25.28 -20.61 2.08
C GLN A 297 26.37 -20.47 1.02
N ALA A 298 26.21 -19.53 0.09
CA ALA A 298 27.16 -19.29 -0.99
C ALA A 298 28.54 -18.83 -0.49
N THR A 299 28.59 -18.14 0.66
CA THR A 299 29.84 -17.65 1.27
C THR A 299 30.42 -18.60 2.35
N GLY A 300 29.87 -19.82 2.48
CA GLY A 300 30.39 -20.85 3.40
C GLY A 300 30.08 -20.59 4.88
N LYS A 301 29.19 -19.64 5.20
CA LYS A 301 28.82 -19.23 6.56
C LYS A 301 27.65 -20.08 7.09
N ALA A 302 27.94 -21.37 7.28
CA ALA A 302 26.94 -22.40 7.59
C ALA A 302 26.27 -22.26 8.97
N LYS A 303 26.89 -21.53 9.92
CA LYS A 303 26.27 -21.26 11.22
C LYS A 303 25.18 -20.20 11.06
N GLU A 304 25.50 -19.08 10.43
CA GLU A 304 24.60 -17.96 10.19
C GLU A 304 23.43 -18.37 9.28
N ALA A 305 23.68 -19.21 8.26
CA ALA A 305 22.60 -19.75 7.43
C ALA A 305 21.56 -20.54 8.26
N ARG A 306 22.00 -21.32 9.26
CA ARG A 306 21.08 -22.07 10.14
C ARG A 306 20.24 -21.14 11.02
N GLU A 307 20.86 -20.13 11.61
CA GLU A 307 20.17 -19.12 12.45
C GLU A 307 19.10 -18.35 11.65
N ILE A 308 19.39 -18.00 10.39
CA ILE A 308 18.43 -17.34 9.50
C ILE A 308 17.26 -18.26 9.16
N LEU A 309 17.52 -19.54 8.88
CA LEU A 309 16.47 -20.52 8.55
C LEU A 309 15.51 -20.74 9.72
N GLU A 310 16.02 -20.83 10.95
CA GLU A 310 15.20 -20.90 12.16
C GLU A 310 14.30 -19.66 12.29
N THR A 311 14.86 -18.48 12.01
CA THR A 311 14.12 -17.21 12.05
C THR A 311 12.99 -17.17 11.00
N ILE A 312 13.24 -17.62 9.77
CA ILE A 312 12.21 -17.71 8.71
C ILE A 312 11.06 -18.62 9.18
N ASN A 313 11.39 -19.81 9.70
CA ASN A 313 10.40 -20.78 10.17
C ASN A 313 9.54 -20.24 11.33
N GLN A 314 10.13 -19.46 12.24
CA GLN A 314 9.39 -18.82 13.32
C GLN A 314 8.44 -17.73 12.80
N LEU A 315 8.87 -16.95 11.81
CA LEU A 315 8.06 -15.88 11.21
C LEU A 315 6.89 -16.40 10.37
N GLN A 316 7.01 -17.60 9.78
CA GLN A 316 5.95 -18.22 8.98
C GLN A 316 4.89 -18.96 9.82
N LYS A 317 5.16 -19.21 11.11
CA LYS A 317 4.23 -19.85 12.05
C LYS A 317 3.30 -18.88 12.78
N LYS A 318 3.51 -17.57 12.62
CA LYS A 318 2.71 -16.49 13.21
C LYS A 318 1.83 -15.84 12.15
#